data_AF-A0A9D6XCB9-F1
#
_entry.id   AF-A0A9D6XCB9-F1
#
_cell.length_a   1.000
_cell.length_b   1.000
_cell.length_c   1.000
_cell.angle_alpha   90.00
_cell.angle_beta   90.00
_cell.angle_gamma   90.00
#
_symmetry.space_group_name_H-M   'P 1'
#
loop_
_entity.id
_entity.type
_entity.pdbx_description
1 polymer ?
#
loop_
_entity_poly.entity_id
_entity_poly.type
_entity_poly.pdbx_seq_one_letter_code
_entity_poly.pdbx_strand_id
1 'polypeptide(L)'
;MTLKAKESPVNGLAVLAEKLAARVGASREVLELSGTLLPRLLRRWAGDTSWKRMVARPVARTINKAATCPANIGSAEPLSSVLSDKELVRLLAQNTPVILNAAAEAMSGFFSAVDDLPAGEREQLVGTVLGGLNYASVGEMLTTCARMVNEVHETNPTFLSDRLIPALVAMIEKTDFGELDDFYFKSTADIAALAGALTDTLMKHPAKMVCLMGLGPGIVNLIVAVAGQSLGKANTLAADILTEILLSLTNDIDGKAVGELLNQLFEVVRKIHTGSALLGPPGRPELTTLLIKKFGQIGSSIDPNLLWKTRMAFTELMEARLTARIELLRENPELFSQRLREKPSLGNAHIRTMRKSAELADEFDDEFLSGAVEEGFRQIDAKSLADTINVYCRIANRVRETRPKFLTDL
;
A
#
# COMPACT_ATOMS: atom_id res chain seq x y z
N MET A 1 -1.97 -36.03 60.81
CA MET A 1 -2.71 -35.40 59.69
C MET A 1 -2.74 -33.90 59.92
N THR A 2 -1.77 -33.18 59.34
CA THR A 2 -1.68 -31.72 59.37
C THR A 2 -1.99 -31.21 57.97
N LEU A 3 -3.14 -30.56 57.82
CA LEU A 3 -3.57 -29.88 56.60
C LEU A 3 -2.61 -28.71 56.33
N LYS A 4 -1.66 -28.90 55.41
CA LYS A 4 -0.87 -27.79 54.84
C LYS A 4 -1.85 -26.90 54.06
N ALA A 5 -2.13 -25.72 54.60
CA ALA A 5 -2.89 -24.69 53.92
C ALA A 5 -2.22 -24.42 52.57
N LYS A 6 -2.99 -24.62 51.49
CA LYS A 6 -2.59 -24.36 50.12
C LYS A 6 -2.48 -22.84 49.98
N GLU A 7 -1.27 -22.29 50.04
CA GLU A 7 -1.03 -20.86 49.82
C GLU A 7 -1.68 -20.44 48.50
N SER A 8 -2.54 -19.42 48.59
CA SER A 8 -3.30 -18.92 47.44
C SER A 8 -2.33 -18.38 46.38
N PRO A 9 -2.41 -18.82 45.12
CA PRO A 9 -1.56 -18.34 44.02
C PRO A 9 -1.71 -16.83 43.75
N VAL A 10 -2.72 -16.17 44.33
CA VAL A 10 -2.97 -14.73 44.20
C VAL A 10 -1.90 -13.89 44.91
N ASN A 11 -1.33 -14.37 46.02
CA ASN A 11 -0.30 -13.61 46.76
C ASN A 11 1.04 -13.56 46.00
N GLY A 12 1.34 -14.57 45.19
CA GLY A 12 2.57 -14.60 44.39
C GLY A 12 2.60 -13.54 43.28
N LEU A 13 1.45 -13.31 42.61
CA LEU A 13 1.34 -12.33 41.53
C LEU A 13 1.46 -10.89 42.03
N ALA A 14 0.86 -10.57 43.19
CA ALA A 14 0.98 -9.24 43.78
C ALA A 14 2.42 -8.91 44.17
N VAL A 15 3.12 -9.86 44.79
CA VAL A 15 4.53 -9.69 45.17
C VAL A 15 5.44 -9.58 43.95
N LEU A 16 5.16 -10.33 42.88
CA LEU A 16 5.89 -10.20 41.61
C LEU A 16 5.62 -8.87 40.91
N ALA A 17 4.37 -8.40 40.90
CA ALA A 17 3.98 -7.10 40.34
C ALA A 17 4.63 -5.93 41.12
N GLU A 18 4.74 -6.04 42.43
CA GLU A 18 5.44 -5.06 43.28
C GLU A 18 6.95 -5.04 43.00
N LYS A 19 7.58 -6.21 42.93
CA LYS A 19 9.02 -6.32 42.55
C LYS A 19 9.29 -5.81 41.14
N LEU A 20 8.37 -6.07 40.21
CA LEU A 20 8.35 -5.53 38.86
C LEU A 20 8.30 -4.00 38.87
N ALA A 21 7.29 -3.44 39.54
CA ALA A 21 7.10 -2.00 39.63
C ALA A 21 8.31 -1.31 40.29
N ALA A 22 8.90 -1.96 41.30
CA ALA A 22 10.12 -1.48 41.93
C ALA A 22 11.34 -1.53 40.99
N ARG A 23 11.54 -2.62 40.25
CA ARG A 23 12.67 -2.75 39.30
C ARG A 23 12.54 -1.84 38.08
N VAL A 24 11.36 -1.80 37.48
CA VAL A 24 11.08 -0.90 36.34
C VAL A 24 11.10 0.55 36.81
N GLY A 25 10.49 0.86 37.96
CA GLY A 25 10.52 2.20 38.56
C GLY A 25 11.91 2.69 38.94
N ALA A 26 12.83 1.76 39.24
CA ALA A 26 14.23 2.04 39.53
C ALA A 26 15.14 2.02 38.29
N SER A 27 14.61 1.71 37.10
CA SER A 27 15.41 1.76 35.88
C SER A 27 15.81 3.20 35.59
N ARG A 28 16.99 3.38 34.99
CA ARG A 28 17.54 4.72 34.71
C ARG A 28 16.57 5.60 33.92
N GLU A 29 15.98 5.06 32.86
CA GLU A 29 15.08 5.77 31.95
C GLU A 29 13.76 6.16 32.64
N VAL A 30 13.21 5.29 33.49
CA VAL A 30 11.99 5.58 34.25
C VAL A 30 12.29 6.58 35.37
N LEU A 31 13.46 6.52 36.00
CA LEU A 31 13.91 7.53 36.95
C LEU A 31 14.07 8.91 36.28
N GLU A 32 14.73 8.99 35.13
CA GLU A 32 14.89 10.23 34.36
C GLU A 32 13.53 10.81 33.93
N LEU A 33 12.63 9.96 33.42
CA LEU A 33 11.28 10.36 33.03
C LEU A 33 10.44 10.81 34.24
N SER A 34 10.47 10.05 35.33
CA SER A 34 9.72 10.34 36.55
C SER A 34 10.23 11.61 37.23
N GLY A 35 11.54 11.86 37.24
CA GLY A 35 12.14 13.11 37.71
C GLY A 35 11.68 14.34 36.92
N THR A 36 11.34 14.15 35.64
CA THR A 36 10.86 15.23 34.77
C THR A 36 9.34 15.42 34.87
N LEU A 37 8.57 14.34 34.84
CA LEU A 37 7.11 14.36 34.75
C LEU A 37 6.42 14.42 36.11
N LEU A 38 6.79 13.60 37.08
CA LEU A 38 6.08 13.51 38.36
C LEU A 38 6.10 14.83 39.15
N PRO A 39 7.22 15.58 39.24
CA PRO A 39 7.20 16.89 39.87
C PRO A 39 6.24 17.88 39.20
N ARG A 40 6.07 17.81 37.88
CA ARG A 40 5.13 18.67 37.13
C ARG A 40 3.68 18.25 37.41
N LEU A 41 3.38 16.95 37.37
CA LEU A 41 2.06 16.41 37.69
C LEU A 41 1.65 16.71 39.14
N LEU A 42 2.55 16.52 40.10
CA LEU A 42 2.31 16.83 41.51
C LEU A 42 2.05 18.32 41.75
N ARG A 43 2.78 19.20 41.06
CA ARG A 43 2.52 20.65 41.11
C ARG A 43 1.16 21.00 40.50
N ARG A 44 0.79 20.40 39.37
CA ARG A 44 -0.53 20.60 38.72
C ARG A 44 -1.68 20.10 39.60
N TRP A 45 -1.54 18.90 40.18
CA TRP A 45 -2.52 18.33 41.12
C TRP A 45 -2.69 19.18 42.38
N ALA A 46 -1.59 19.78 42.87
CA ALA A 46 -1.65 20.63 44.04
C ALA A 46 -2.47 21.91 43.81
N GLY A 47 -2.47 22.43 42.58
CA GLY A 47 -3.15 23.68 42.21
C GLY A 47 -2.83 24.82 43.19
N ASP A 48 -3.85 25.62 43.51
CA ASP A 48 -3.73 26.71 44.49
C ASP A 48 -3.99 26.27 45.94
N THR A 49 -4.33 25.00 46.15
CA THR A 49 -4.71 24.50 47.48
C THR A 49 -3.49 24.41 48.39
N SER A 50 -3.45 25.23 49.44
CA SER A 50 -2.27 25.38 50.32
C SER A 50 -1.81 24.06 50.96
N TRP A 51 -2.74 23.21 51.41
CA TRP A 51 -2.38 21.91 52.01
C TRP A 51 -1.84 20.92 50.96
N LYS A 52 -2.41 20.88 49.75
CA LYS A 52 -1.89 20.03 48.66
C LYS A 52 -0.49 20.48 48.24
N ARG A 53 -0.23 21.79 48.20
CA ARG A 53 1.11 22.34 47.96
C ARG A 53 2.11 21.97 49.06
N MET A 54 1.65 21.93 50.31
CA MET A 54 2.47 21.50 51.45
C MET A 54 2.90 20.03 51.33
N VAL A 55 2.04 19.15 50.80
CA VAL A 55 2.36 17.72 50.56
C VAL A 55 3.14 17.51 49.26
N ALA A 56 2.75 18.17 48.17
CA ALA A 56 3.33 17.97 46.85
C ALA A 56 4.78 18.46 46.76
N ARG A 57 5.14 19.56 47.44
CA ARG A 57 6.51 20.12 47.42
C ARG A 57 7.57 19.14 47.96
N PRO A 58 7.44 18.55 49.16
CA PRO A 58 8.42 17.60 49.67
C PRO A 58 8.46 16.32 48.83
N VAL A 59 7.30 15.79 48.41
CA VAL A 59 7.25 14.58 47.56
C VAL A 59 7.93 14.82 46.21
N ALA A 60 7.61 15.93 45.53
CA ALA A 60 8.25 16.29 44.27
C ALA A 60 9.76 16.55 44.43
N ARG A 61 10.21 17.14 45.54
CA ARG A 61 11.64 17.30 45.84
C ARG A 61 12.32 15.96 46.07
N THR A 62 11.69 15.03 46.78
CA THR A 62 12.25 13.69 47.03
C THR A 62 12.35 12.89 45.73
N ILE A 63 11.30 12.90 44.91
CA ILE A 63 11.31 12.25 43.59
C ILE A 63 12.38 12.87 42.70
N ASN A 64 12.42 14.20 42.59
CA ASN A 64 13.43 14.87 41.77
C ASN A 64 14.84 14.58 42.27
N LYS A 65 15.08 14.64 43.59
CA LYS A 65 16.38 14.32 44.18
C LYS A 65 16.77 12.86 43.94
N ALA A 66 15.84 11.92 44.04
CA ALA A 66 16.08 10.51 43.77
C ALA A 66 16.43 10.28 42.28
N ALA A 67 15.69 10.95 41.39
CA ALA A 67 15.85 10.86 39.94
C ALA A 67 17.07 11.59 39.38
N THR A 68 17.52 12.68 40.01
CA THR A 68 18.68 13.48 39.54
C THR A 68 19.97 13.17 40.29
N CYS A 69 19.96 12.31 41.31
CA CYS A 69 21.18 12.00 42.07
C CYS A 69 22.12 11.15 41.20
N PRO A 70 23.34 11.63 40.88
CA PRO A 70 24.27 10.88 40.03
C PRO A 70 24.62 9.50 40.58
N ALA A 71 24.61 9.34 41.92
CA ALA A 71 24.85 8.06 42.57
C ALA A 71 23.73 7.04 42.28
N ASN A 72 22.47 7.48 42.20
CA ASN A 72 21.34 6.62 41.87
C ASN A 72 21.28 6.32 40.38
N ILE A 73 21.48 7.33 39.52
CA ILE A 73 21.48 7.15 38.06
C ILE A 73 22.65 6.27 37.61
N GLY A 74 23.83 6.45 38.20
CA GLY A 74 25.03 5.70 37.85
C GLY A 74 25.03 4.25 38.34
N SER A 75 24.17 3.92 39.32
CA SER A 75 23.97 2.56 39.82
C SER A 75 22.69 1.90 39.33
N ALA A 76 21.75 2.67 38.76
CA ALA A 76 20.52 2.15 38.18
C ALA A 76 20.84 1.30 36.95
N GLU A 77 20.31 0.09 36.92
CA GLU A 77 20.41 -0.77 35.75
C GLU A 77 19.63 -0.13 34.59
N PRO A 78 20.16 -0.21 33.35
CA PRO A 78 19.43 0.24 32.18
C PRO A 78 18.18 -0.63 31.98
N LEU A 79 17.10 -0.04 31.48
CA LEU A 79 15.84 -0.76 31.25
C LEU A 79 16.05 -2.00 30.37
N SER A 80 16.99 -1.97 29.43
CA SER A 80 17.37 -3.13 28.60
C SER A 80 17.90 -4.32 29.42
N SER A 81 18.65 -4.06 30.50
CA SER A 81 19.13 -5.10 31.42
C SER A 81 17.98 -5.69 32.22
N VAL A 82 17.11 -4.83 32.75
CA VAL A 82 15.90 -5.25 33.48
C VAL A 82 15.04 -6.14 32.58
N LEU A 83 14.76 -5.70 31.35
CA LEU A 83 13.99 -6.42 30.32
C LEU A 83 14.66 -7.70 29.77
N SER A 84 15.90 -7.99 30.16
CA SER A 84 16.56 -9.26 29.79
C SER A 84 16.18 -10.42 30.72
N ASP A 85 15.53 -10.15 31.86
CA ASP A 85 15.03 -11.17 32.77
C ASP A 85 13.84 -11.93 32.15
N LYS A 86 13.99 -13.25 31.95
CA LYS A 86 12.97 -14.08 31.28
C LYS A 86 11.66 -14.16 32.07
N GLU A 87 11.72 -14.17 33.39
CA GLU A 87 10.50 -14.18 34.21
C GLU A 87 9.77 -12.85 34.08
N LEU A 88 10.53 -11.76 34.07
CA LEU A 88 10.01 -10.44 33.82
C LEU A 88 9.35 -10.33 32.45
N VAL A 89 10.02 -10.77 31.38
CA VAL A 89 9.46 -10.74 30.01
C VAL A 89 8.16 -11.53 29.94
N ARG A 90 8.06 -12.68 30.62
CA ARG A 90 6.82 -13.45 30.69
C ARG A 90 5.71 -12.69 31.42
N LEU A 91 6.02 -12.06 32.55
CA LEU A 91 5.05 -11.26 33.30
C LEU A 91 4.60 -10.04 32.50
N LEU A 92 5.53 -9.34 31.84
CA LEU A 92 5.21 -8.25 30.93
C LEU A 92 4.33 -8.75 29.79
N ALA A 93 4.70 -9.83 29.10
CA ALA A 93 3.91 -10.43 28.02
C ALA A 93 2.47 -10.78 28.46
N GLN A 94 2.29 -11.31 29.68
CA GLN A 94 0.97 -11.63 30.24
C GLN A 94 0.14 -10.37 30.53
N ASN A 95 0.78 -9.26 30.87
CA ASN A 95 0.13 -7.99 31.19
C ASN A 95 0.18 -6.98 30.02
N THR A 96 0.82 -7.33 28.89
CA THR A 96 0.97 -6.47 27.72
C THR A 96 -0.38 -5.92 27.24
N PRO A 97 -1.48 -6.70 27.17
CA PRO A 97 -2.77 -6.15 26.78
C PRO A 97 -3.25 -5.02 27.70
N VAL A 98 -3.07 -5.16 29.01
CA VAL A 98 -3.45 -4.13 30.00
C VAL A 98 -2.60 -2.89 29.84
N ILE A 99 -1.27 -3.07 29.67
CA ILE A 99 -0.33 -1.97 29.46
C ILE A 99 -0.63 -1.24 28.16
N LEU A 100 -0.88 -1.97 27.06
CA LEU A 100 -1.21 -1.39 25.76
C LEU A 100 -2.55 -0.66 25.79
N ASN A 101 -3.57 -1.20 26.45
CA ASN A 101 -4.86 -0.52 26.59
C ASN A 101 -4.73 0.77 27.42
N ALA A 102 -4.01 0.72 28.54
CA ALA A 102 -3.74 1.92 29.35
C ALA A 102 -2.92 2.96 28.57
N ALA A 103 -1.94 2.52 27.78
CA ALA A 103 -1.18 3.41 26.90
C ALA A 103 -2.06 4.00 25.79
N ALA A 104 -2.95 3.21 25.18
CA ALA A 104 -3.89 3.68 24.16
C ALA A 104 -4.87 4.71 24.73
N GLU A 105 -5.40 4.48 25.93
CA GLU A 105 -6.28 5.43 26.63
C GLU A 105 -5.52 6.72 26.99
N ALA A 106 -4.29 6.60 27.49
CA ALA A 106 -3.44 7.76 27.77
C ALA A 106 -3.09 8.55 26.50
N MET A 107 -2.78 7.86 25.39
CA MET A 107 -2.55 8.49 24.10
C MET A 107 -3.82 9.15 23.55
N SER A 108 -4.99 8.51 23.68
CA SER A 108 -6.26 9.11 23.28
C SER A 108 -6.54 10.37 24.08
N GLY A 109 -6.37 10.34 25.41
CA GLY A 109 -6.51 11.52 26.26
C GLY A 109 -5.48 12.61 25.94
N PHE A 110 -4.25 12.23 25.57
CA PHE A 110 -3.24 13.15 25.07
C PHE A 110 -3.71 13.81 23.77
N PHE A 111 -4.13 13.04 22.76
CA PHE A 111 -4.60 13.59 21.48
C PHE A 111 -5.82 14.50 21.64
N SER A 112 -6.77 14.15 22.50
CA SER A 112 -7.89 15.05 22.83
C SER A 112 -7.38 16.36 23.45
N ALA A 113 -6.42 16.30 24.38
CA ALA A 113 -5.85 17.51 24.97
C ALA A 113 -5.02 18.33 23.97
N VAL A 114 -4.39 17.69 22.98
CA VAL A 114 -3.66 18.35 21.89
C VAL A 114 -4.62 19.01 20.90
N ASP A 115 -5.79 18.41 20.68
CA ASP A 115 -6.80 18.98 19.80
C ASP A 115 -7.38 20.30 20.37
N ASP A 116 -7.48 20.42 21.69
CA ASP A 116 -7.88 21.67 22.34
C ASP A 116 -6.82 22.81 22.25
N LEU A 117 -5.61 22.53 21.77
CA LEU A 117 -4.54 23.53 21.65
C LEU A 117 -4.65 24.39 20.38
N PRO A 118 -4.20 25.67 20.43
CA PRO A 118 -4.02 26.48 19.24
C PRO A 118 -3.08 25.81 18.21
N ALA A 119 -3.32 26.06 16.92
CA ALA A 119 -2.62 25.39 15.82
C ALA A 119 -1.08 25.45 15.93
N GLY A 120 -0.50 26.60 16.32
CA GLY A 120 0.95 26.74 16.47
C GLY A 120 1.54 25.91 17.63
N GLU A 121 0.81 25.79 18.75
CA GLU A 121 1.23 24.94 19.87
C GLU A 121 1.09 23.45 19.53
N ARG A 122 0.03 23.10 18.78
CA ARG A 122 -0.20 21.75 18.25
C ARG A 122 0.96 21.31 17.35
N GLU A 123 1.34 22.14 16.39
CA GLU A 123 2.47 21.88 15.49
C GLU A 123 3.78 21.67 16.27
N GLN A 124 4.09 22.58 17.21
CA GLN A 124 5.29 22.48 18.03
C GLN A 124 5.32 21.19 18.86
N LEU A 125 4.18 20.80 19.45
CA LEU A 125 4.07 19.61 20.26
C LEU A 125 4.22 18.33 19.44
N VAL A 126 3.54 18.25 18.28
CA VAL A 126 3.69 17.12 17.34
C VAL A 126 5.12 17.03 16.84
N GLY A 127 5.73 18.15 16.44
CA GLY A 127 7.13 18.20 16.02
C GLY A 127 8.10 17.77 17.12
N THR A 128 7.84 18.12 18.38
CA THR A 128 8.64 17.68 19.52
C THR A 128 8.54 16.16 19.73
N VAL A 129 7.33 15.61 19.64
CA VAL A 129 7.11 14.15 19.77
C VAL A 129 7.83 13.42 18.64
N LEU A 130 7.63 13.82 17.39
CA LEU A 130 8.25 13.19 16.22
C LEU A 130 9.78 13.35 16.21
N GLY A 131 10.30 14.51 16.62
CA GLY A 131 11.74 14.78 16.69
C GLY A 131 12.45 14.04 17.83
N GLY A 132 11.71 13.63 18.87
CA GLY A 132 12.25 12.89 20.01
C GLY A 132 12.38 11.38 19.79
N LEU A 133 11.82 10.84 18.70
CA LEU A 133 11.85 9.40 18.41
C LEU A 133 13.22 8.95 17.90
N ASN A 134 13.76 7.88 18.48
CA ASN A 134 14.94 7.21 17.96
C ASN A 134 14.55 6.22 16.84
N TYR A 135 14.47 6.72 15.61
CA TYR A 135 14.06 5.93 14.44
C TYR A 135 14.98 4.73 14.14
N ALA A 136 16.25 4.77 14.56
CA ALA A 136 17.15 3.62 14.43
C ALA A 136 16.68 2.46 15.33
N SER A 137 16.38 2.75 16.59
CA SER A 137 15.82 1.75 17.51
C SER A 137 14.45 1.25 17.07
N VAL A 138 13.61 2.09 16.45
CA VAL A 138 12.34 1.65 15.85
C VAL A 138 12.59 0.63 14.73
N GLY A 139 13.57 0.87 13.86
CA GLY A 139 13.94 -0.06 12.79
C GLY A 139 14.45 -1.42 13.30
N GLU A 140 15.26 -1.41 14.37
CA GLU A 140 15.73 -2.64 15.04
C GLU A 140 14.59 -3.41 15.70
N MET A 141 13.67 -2.69 16.35
CA MET A 141 12.47 -3.27 16.94
C MET A 141 11.59 -3.92 15.87
N LEU A 142 11.32 -3.24 14.74
CA LEU A 142 10.54 -3.78 13.63
C LEU A 142 11.15 -5.08 13.08
N THR A 143 12.47 -5.11 12.91
CA THR A 143 13.20 -6.31 12.45
C THR A 143 13.06 -7.46 13.45
N THR A 144 13.12 -7.16 14.74
CA THR A 144 12.96 -8.15 15.82
C THR A 144 11.54 -8.68 15.88
N CYS A 145 10.53 -7.81 15.77
CA CYS A 145 9.13 -8.20 15.67
C CYS A 145 8.87 -9.08 14.45
N ALA A 146 9.38 -8.72 13.27
CA ALA A 146 9.24 -9.52 12.07
C ALA A 146 9.81 -10.94 12.26
N ARG A 147 10.97 -11.06 12.91
CA ARG A 147 11.56 -12.37 13.24
C ARG A 147 10.66 -13.18 14.17
N MET A 148 10.19 -12.59 15.26
CA MET A 148 9.28 -13.26 16.22
C MET A 148 7.98 -13.71 15.54
N VAL A 149 7.41 -12.86 14.68
CA VAL A 149 6.21 -13.20 13.92
C VAL A 149 6.46 -14.36 12.98
N ASN A 150 7.61 -14.38 12.27
CA ASN A 150 7.96 -15.50 11.40
C ASN A 150 8.10 -16.81 12.19
N GLU A 151 8.76 -16.80 13.35
CA GLU A 151 8.89 -17.96 14.24
C GLU A 151 7.52 -18.48 14.72
N VAL A 152 6.62 -17.58 15.09
CA VAL A 152 5.25 -17.95 15.46
C VAL A 152 4.48 -18.52 14.26
N HIS A 153 4.67 -17.94 13.07
CA HIS A 153 4.00 -18.34 11.84
C HIS A 153 4.44 -19.74 11.37
N GLU A 154 5.69 -20.13 11.61
CA GLU A 154 6.18 -21.50 11.34
C GLU A 154 5.41 -22.56 12.14
N THR A 155 4.95 -22.22 13.34
CA THR A 155 4.19 -23.14 14.21
C THR A 155 2.67 -22.99 14.02
N ASN A 156 2.20 -21.77 13.77
CA ASN A 156 0.79 -21.45 13.60
C ASN A 156 0.61 -20.39 12.49
N PRO A 157 0.39 -20.83 11.23
CA PRO A 157 0.25 -19.93 10.09
C PRO A 157 -0.93 -18.94 10.19
N THR A 158 -2.01 -19.30 10.90
CA THR A 158 -3.20 -18.44 11.03
C THR A 158 -3.18 -17.56 12.28
N PHE A 159 -2.10 -17.61 13.08
CA PHE A 159 -2.02 -16.88 14.34
C PHE A 159 -2.36 -15.39 14.21
N LEU A 160 -1.84 -14.72 13.19
CA LEU A 160 -2.11 -13.30 12.96
C LEU A 160 -3.55 -13.05 12.53
N SER A 161 -4.11 -13.82 11.60
CA SER A 161 -5.49 -13.63 11.15
C SER A 161 -6.48 -13.83 12.28
N ASP A 162 -6.28 -14.88 13.09
CA ASP A 162 -7.19 -15.23 14.17
C ASP A 162 -7.24 -14.17 15.29
N ARG A 163 -6.14 -13.42 15.45
CA ARG A 163 -6.00 -12.40 16.49
C ARG A 163 -6.25 -10.98 16.00
N LEU A 164 -5.82 -10.65 14.78
CA LEU A 164 -5.92 -9.29 14.24
C LEU A 164 -7.27 -9.01 13.60
N ILE A 165 -7.96 -9.99 12.99
CA ILE A 165 -9.23 -9.73 12.30
C ILE A 165 -10.27 -9.08 13.23
N PRO A 166 -10.55 -9.60 14.45
CA PRO A 166 -11.53 -8.97 15.34
C PRO A 166 -11.14 -7.54 15.74
N ALA A 167 -9.85 -7.30 15.97
CA ALA A 167 -9.35 -5.97 16.31
C ALA A 167 -9.45 -4.99 15.13
N LEU A 168 -9.13 -5.44 13.92
CA LEU A 168 -9.26 -4.64 12.69
C LEU A 168 -10.71 -4.29 12.41
N VAL A 169 -11.65 -5.22 12.61
CA VAL A 169 -13.10 -4.96 12.48
C VAL A 169 -13.52 -3.89 13.48
N ALA A 170 -13.19 -4.06 14.76
CA ALA A 170 -13.53 -3.07 15.80
C ALA A 170 -12.87 -1.69 15.56
N MET A 171 -11.68 -1.66 14.93
CA MET A 171 -11.03 -0.43 14.53
C MET A 171 -11.78 0.24 13.37
N ILE A 172 -12.09 -0.50 12.29
CA ILE A 172 -12.85 0.00 11.14
C ILE A 172 -14.20 0.59 11.56
N GLU A 173 -14.91 -0.09 12.47
CA GLU A 173 -16.21 0.37 12.99
C GLU A 173 -16.14 1.71 13.76
N LYS A 174 -14.98 2.05 14.32
CA LYS A 174 -14.77 3.26 15.12
C LYS A 174 -14.05 4.38 14.38
N THR A 175 -13.50 4.08 13.21
CA THR A 175 -12.75 5.05 12.41
C THR A 175 -13.72 5.97 11.68
N ASP A 176 -13.53 7.28 11.83
CA ASP A 176 -14.18 8.28 10.99
C ASP A 176 -13.41 8.38 9.66
N PHE A 177 -13.97 7.77 8.61
CA PHE A 177 -13.36 7.82 7.27
C PHE A 177 -13.43 9.20 6.63
N GLY A 178 -14.32 10.10 7.08
CA GLY A 178 -14.36 11.48 6.58
C GLY A 178 -13.15 12.28 7.04
N GLU A 179 -12.76 12.14 8.32
CA GLU A 179 -11.53 12.77 8.84
C GLU A 179 -10.26 12.16 8.21
N LEU A 180 -10.27 10.86 7.89
CA LEU A 180 -9.16 10.23 7.15
C LEU A 180 -9.03 10.76 5.72
N ASP A 181 -10.15 10.99 5.05
CA ASP A 181 -10.19 11.59 3.71
C ASP A 181 -9.62 13.02 3.73
N ASP A 182 -10.09 13.82 4.69
CA ASP A 182 -9.58 15.17 4.94
C ASP A 182 -8.08 15.18 5.24
N PHE A 183 -7.60 14.26 6.08
CA PHE A 183 -6.19 14.09 6.37
C PHE A 183 -5.40 13.74 5.11
N TYR A 184 -5.86 12.78 4.32
CA TYR A 184 -5.22 12.38 3.07
C TYR A 184 -5.03 13.57 2.13
N PHE A 185 -6.10 14.32 1.86
CA PHE A 185 -6.04 15.47 0.96
C PHE A 185 -5.12 16.58 1.49
N LYS A 186 -5.23 16.93 2.78
CA LYS A 186 -4.41 17.98 3.41
C LYS A 186 -2.93 17.60 3.52
N SER A 187 -2.60 16.31 3.63
CA SER A 187 -1.23 15.82 3.79
C SER A 187 -0.57 15.35 2.49
N THR A 188 -1.22 15.51 1.33
CA THR A 188 -0.68 15.04 0.03
C THR A 188 0.75 15.54 -0.24
N ALA A 189 1.02 16.82 0.03
CA ALA A 189 2.34 17.41 -0.18
C ALA A 189 3.42 16.81 0.74
N ASP A 190 3.09 16.61 2.02
CA ASP A 190 4.01 16.01 3.00
C ASP A 190 4.27 14.52 2.70
N ILE A 191 3.23 13.78 2.29
CA ILE A 191 3.36 12.39 1.84
C ILE A 191 4.27 12.31 0.61
N ALA A 192 4.10 13.20 -0.36
CA ALA A 192 4.96 13.25 -1.55
C ALA A 192 6.41 13.58 -1.19
N ALA A 193 6.65 14.54 -0.29
CA ALA A 193 7.99 14.89 0.19
C ALA A 193 8.65 13.70 0.93
N LEU A 194 7.90 13.03 1.79
CA LEU A 194 8.36 11.84 2.51
C LEU A 194 8.69 10.69 1.54
N ALA A 195 7.83 10.45 0.55
CA ALA A 195 8.05 9.43 -0.48
C ALA A 195 9.31 9.73 -1.31
N GLY A 196 9.56 11.00 -1.63
CA GLY A 196 10.79 11.45 -2.28
C GLY A 196 12.02 11.16 -1.42
N ALA A 197 12.01 11.58 -0.15
CA ALA A 197 13.12 11.35 0.77
C ALA A 197 13.41 9.86 1.03
N LEU A 198 12.35 9.04 1.12
CA LEU A 198 12.47 7.58 1.23
C LEU A 198 13.09 6.99 -0.05
N THR A 199 12.62 7.41 -1.23
CA THR A 199 13.15 6.96 -2.51
C THR A 199 14.64 7.28 -2.65
N ASP A 200 15.04 8.51 -2.31
CA ASP A 200 16.44 8.94 -2.33
C ASP A 200 17.30 8.13 -1.36
N THR A 201 16.74 7.81 -0.18
CA THR A 201 17.43 6.99 0.83
C THR A 201 17.58 5.54 0.36
N LEU A 202 16.56 4.95 -0.26
CA LEU A 202 16.63 3.60 -0.82
C LEU A 202 17.62 3.50 -1.98
N MET A 203 17.71 4.53 -2.82
CA MET A 203 18.70 4.60 -3.90
C MET A 203 20.14 4.61 -3.38
N LYS A 204 20.39 5.20 -2.20
CA LYS A 204 21.69 5.13 -1.50
C LYS A 204 22.01 3.74 -0.95
N HIS A 205 21.02 2.85 -0.85
CA HIS A 205 21.15 1.50 -0.30
C HIS A 205 20.63 0.43 -1.29
N PRO A 206 21.33 0.19 -2.42
CA PRO A 206 20.84 -0.66 -3.51
C PRO A 206 20.53 -2.11 -3.07
N ALA A 207 21.27 -2.66 -2.11
CA ALA A 207 20.98 -3.99 -1.57
C ALA A 207 19.59 -4.06 -0.91
N LYS A 208 19.20 -3.03 -0.14
CA LYS A 208 17.85 -2.96 0.47
C LYS A 208 16.77 -2.81 -0.61
N MET A 209 17.05 -2.01 -1.65
CA MET A 209 16.15 -1.88 -2.80
C MET A 209 15.95 -3.22 -3.51
N VAL A 210 17.01 -4.00 -3.75
CA VAL A 210 16.91 -5.34 -4.34
C VAL A 210 16.09 -6.28 -3.46
N CYS A 211 16.31 -6.26 -2.14
CA CYS A 211 15.50 -7.04 -1.21
C CYS A 211 14.02 -6.66 -1.29
N LEU A 212 13.69 -5.37 -1.33
CA LEU A 212 12.32 -4.88 -1.51
C LEU A 212 11.73 -5.30 -2.85
N MET A 213 12.49 -5.21 -3.94
CA MET A 213 12.06 -5.70 -5.26
C MET A 213 11.82 -7.22 -5.25
N GLY A 214 12.60 -7.97 -4.48
CA GLY A 214 12.42 -9.41 -4.26
C GLY A 214 11.12 -9.76 -3.55
N LEU A 215 10.55 -8.84 -2.77
CA LEU A 215 9.21 -8.99 -2.20
C LEU A 215 8.10 -8.78 -3.23
N GLY A 216 8.41 -8.13 -4.36
CA GLY A 216 7.47 -7.75 -5.41
C GLY A 216 6.55 -8.89 -5.85
N PRO A 217 7.08 -10.06 -6.26
CA PRO A 217 6.24 -11.20 -6.64
C PRO A 217 5.31 -11.69 -5.52
N GLY A 218 5.79 -11.70 -4.27
CA GLY A 218 4.97 -12.08 -3.11
C GLY A 218 3.84 -11.10 -2.85
N ILE A 219 4.13 -9.79 -2.94
CA ILE A 219 3.13 -8.73 -2.84
C ILE A 219 2.10 -8.85 -3.97
N VAL A 220 2.52 -9.07 -5.22
CA VAL A 220 1.60 -9.26 -6.36
C VAL A 220 0.68 -10.46 -6.12
N ASN A 221 1.21 -11.60 -5.68
CA ASN A 221 0.40 -12.77 -5.38
C ASN A 221 -0.61 -12.51 -4.25
N LEU A 222 -0.19 -11.80 -3.20
CA LEU A 222 -1.07 -11.39 -2.11
C LEU A 222 -2.17 -10.45 -2.61
N ILE A 223 -1.83 -9.44 -3.41
CA ILE A 223 -2.79 -8.52 -4.03
C ILE A 223 -3.78 -9.31 -4.89
N VAL A 224 -3.32 -10.24 -5.74
CA VAL A 224 -4.21 -11.07 -6.57
C VAL A 224 -5.15 -11.91 -5.70
N ALA A 225 -4.65 -12.50 -4.61
CA ALA A 225 -5.48 -13.29 -3.70
C ALA A 225 -6.53 -12.43 -2.99
N VAL A 226 -6.13 -11.28 -2.45
CA VAL A 226 -7.02 -10.33 -1.77
C VAL A 226 -8.03 -9.72 -2.74
N ALA A 227 -7.59 -9.33 -3.95
CA ALA A 227 -8.44 -8.83 -5.01
C ALA A 227 -9.44 -9.89 -5.46
N GLY A 228 -9.02 -11.15 -5.62
CA GLY A 228 -9.92 -12.26 -5.96
C GLY A 228 -11.04 -12.42 -4.93
N GLN A 229 -10.72 -12.39 -3.63
CA GLN A 229 -11.71 -12.45 -2.56
C GLN A 229 -12.61 -11.21 -2.52
N SER A 230 -12.02 -10.03 -2.70
CA SER A 230 -12.73 -8.75 -2.63
C SER A 230 -13.66 -8.57 -3.83
N LEU A 231 -13.22 -8.91 -5.04
CA LEU A 231 -14.04 -8.91 -6.25
C LEU A 231 -15.15 -9.95 -6.17
N GLY A 232 -14.89 -11.12 -5.58
CA GLY A 232 -15.93 -12.10 -5.28
C GLY A 232 -17.06 -11.52 -4.44
N LYS A 233 -16.73 -10.68 -3.45
CA LYS A 233 -17.72 -9.93 -2.66
C LYS A 233 -18.33 -8.76 -3.44
N ALA A 234 -17.53 -8.01 -4.20
CA ALA A 234 -18.02 -6.89 -5.00
C ALA A 234 -19.04 -7.35 -6.07
N ASN A 235 -18.90 -8.56 -6.60
CA ASN A 235 -19.85 -9.17 -7.52
C ASN A 235 -21.25 -9.41 -6.90
N THR A 236 -21.41 -9.27 -5.58
CA THR A 236 -22.73 -9.29 -4.93
C THR A 236 -23.37 -7.90 -4.83
N LEU A 237 -22.64 -6.83 -5.13
CA LEU A 237 -23.19 -5.48 -5.20
C LEU A 237 -24.04 -5.32 -6.47
N ALA A 238 -25.02 -4.44 -6.40
CA ALA A 238 -25.79 -4.05 -7.58
C ALA A 238 -24.89 -3.27 -8.56
N ALA A 239 -25.09 -3.49 -9.86
CA ALA A 239 -24.22 -2.97 -10.91
C ALA A 239 -24.19 -1.43 -10.99
N ASP A 240 -25.31 -0.80 -10.63
CA ASP A 240 -25.49 0.64 -10.51
C ASP A 240 -24.59 1.23 -9.42
N ILE A 241 -24.62 0.67 -8.20
CA ILE A 241 -23.79 1.12 -7.08
C ILE A 241 -22.30 0.98 -7.41
N LEU A 242 -21.90 -0.16 -8.01
CA LEU A 242 -20.50 -0.36 -8.40
C LEU A 242 -20.06 0.67 -9.45
N THR A 243 -20.90 0.96 -10.42
CA THR A 243 -20.61 1.94 -11.47
C THR A 243 -20.54 3.35 -10.90
N GLU A 244 -21.43 3.72 -9.97
CA GLU A 244 -21.40 5.02 -9.29
C GLU A 244 -20.10 5.22 -8.51
N ILE A 245 -19.67 4.22 -7.73
CA ILE A 245 -18.39 4.25 -7.01
C ILE A 245 -17.23 4.42 -7.99
N LEU A 246 -17.21 3.66 -9.09
CA LEU A 246 -16.14 3.75 -10.08
C LEU A 246 -16.11 5.13 -10.78
N LEU A 247 -17.27 5.70 -11.10
CA LEU A 247 -17.38 7.04 -11.69
C LEU A 247 -16.93 8.13 -10.73
N SER A 248 -17.33 8.05 -9.46
CA SER A 248 -16.87 8.98 -8.41
C SER A 248 -15.35 8.95 -8.30
N LEU A 249 -14.78 7.75 -8.15
CA LEU A 249 -13.33 7.57 -8.07
C LEU A 249 -12.61 8.07 -9.32
N THR A 250 -13.21 7.93 -10.50
CA THR A 250 -12.60 8.40 -11.75
C THR A 250 -12.57 9.91 -11.84
N ASN A 251 -13.60 10.60 -11.34
CA ASN A 251 -13.70 12.06 -11.39
C ASN A 251 -12.67 12.75 -10.47
N ASP A 252 -12.28 12.09 -9.38
CA ASP A 252 -11.32 12.65 -8.42
C ASP A 252 -9.85 12.44 -8.85
N ILE A 253 -9.60 11.76 -9.97
CA ILE A 253 -8.25 11.52 -10.48
C ILE A 253 -7.72 12.77 -11.19
N ASP A 254 -6.60 13.30 -10.70
CA ASP A 254 -5.83 14.33 -11.40
C ASP A 254 -5.21 13.77 -12.69
N GLY A 255 -5.88 14.04 -13.82
CA GLY A 255 -5.44 13.61 -15.15
C GLY A 255 -4.05 14.13 -15.55
N LYS A 256 -3.61 15.27 -15.02
CA LYS A 256 -2.27 15.81 -15.30
C LYS A 256 -1.22 15.00 -14.57
N ALA A 257 -1.41 14.75 -13.27
CA ALA A 257 -0.50 13.92 -12.49
C ALA A 257 -0.38 12.50 -13.08
N VAL A 258 -1.51 11.93 -13.55
CA VAL A 258 -1.50 10.65 -14.29
C VAL A 258 -0.68 10.75 -15.57
N GLY A 259 -0.82 11.82 -16.35
CA GLY A 259 -0.02 12.03 -17.56
C GLY A 259 1.49 12.07 -17.29
N GLU A 260 1.91 12.77 -16.24
CA GLU A 260 3.31 12.85 -15.82
C GLU A 260 3.86 11.48 -15.37
N LEU A 261 3.08 10.73 -14.59
CA LEU A 261 3.41 9.37 -14.19
C LEU A 261 3.53 8.43 -15.40
N LEU A 262 2.59 8.50 -16.35
CA LEU A 262 2.62 7.68 -17.56
C LEU A 262 3.87 7.93 -18.40
N ASN A 263 4.36 9.17 -18.47
CA ASN A 263 5.63 9.47 -19.15
C ASN A 263 6.81 8.75 -18.50
N GLN A 264 6.90 8.77 -17.17
CA GLN A 264 7.94 8.03 -16.44
C GLN A 264 7.81 6.51 -16.66
N LEU A 265 6.58 6.01 -16.65
CA LEU A 265 6.32 4.59 -16.91
C LEU A 265 6.71 4.19 -18.34
N PHE A 266 6.42 5.01 -19.35
CA PHE A 266 6.83 4.74 -20.73
C PHE A 266 8.35 4.65 -20.86
N GLU A 267 9.10 5.50 -20.16
CA GLU A 267 10.56 5.39 -20.11
C GLU A 267 11.04 4.11 -19.42
N VAL A 268 10.38 3.68 -18.34
CA VAL A 268 10.67 2.39 -17.69
C VAL A 268 10.37 1.22 -18.62
N VAL A 269 9.21 1.20 -19.29
CA VAL A 269 8.84 0.16 -20.26
C VAL A 269 9.83 0.12 -21.42
N ARG A 270 10.25 1.28 -21.93
CA ARG A 270 11.28 1.38 -22.97
C ARG A 270 12.59 0.74 -22.50
N LYS A 271 13.05 1.05 -21.27
CA LYS A 271 14.26 0.45 -20.68
C LYS A 271 14.12 -1.07 -20.48
N ILE A 272 12.97 -1.55 -20.02
CA ILE A 272 12.69 -2.98 -19.86
C ILE A 272 12.70 -3.67 -21.22
N HIS A 273 12.05 -3.10 -22.23
CA HIS A 273 12.02 -3.65 -23.58
C HIS A 273 13.43 -3.76 -24.18
N THR A 274 14.21 -2.69 -24.12
CA THR A 274 15.61 -2.70 -24.57
C THR A 274 16.44 -3.70 -23.77
N GLY A 275 16.31 -3.73 -22.45
CA GLY A 275 17.01 -4.68 -21.59
C GLY A 275 16.65 -6.13 -21.89
N SER A 276 15.37 -6.43 -22.11
CA SER A 276 14.91 -7.78 -22.49
C SER A 276 15.45 -8.22 -23.84
N ALA A 277 15.64 -7.30 -24.79
CA ALA A 277 16.23 -7.61 -26.09
C ALA A 277 17.73 -7.93 -25.98
N LEU A 278 18.42 -7.32 -25.01
CA LEU A 278 19.85 -7.57 -24.73
C LEU A 278 20.10 -8.89 -23.97
N LEU A 279 19.16 -9.30 -23.11
CA LEU A 279 19.32 -10.50 -22.29
C LEU A 279 18.92 -11.80 -23.00
N GLY A 280 18.03 -11.74 -23.99
CA GLY A 280 17.56 -12.91 -24.74
C GLY A 280 18.42 -13.22 -25.98
N PRO A 281 18.36 -14.45 -26.51
CA PRO A 281 19.01 -14.79 -27.78
C PRO A 281 18.44 -13.95 -28.94
N PRO A 282 19.21 -13.71 -30.03
CA PRO A 282 18.76 -12.93 -31.17
C PRO A 282 17.41 -13.43 -31.72
N GLY A 283 16.44 -12.52 -31.80
CA GLY A 283 15.09 -12.82 -32.31
C GLY A 283 14.12 -13.44 -31.30
N ARG A 284 14.54 -13.71 -30.04
CA ARG A 284 13.67 -14.21 -28.97
C ARG A 284 13.96 -13.49 -27.64
N PRO A 285 13.36 -12.32 -27.40
CA PRO A 285 13.53 -11.58 -26.15
C PRO A 285 13.06 -12.39 -24.95
N GLU A 286 13.81 -12.36 -23.85
CA GLU A 286 13.56 -13.19 -22.66
C GLU A 286 12.17 -12.95 -22.05
N LEU A 287 11.72 -11.69 -22.03
CA LEU A 287 10.38 -11.31 -21.55
C LEU A 287 9.28 -12.02 -22.34
N THR A 288 9.47 -12.24 -23.65
CA THR A 288 8.44 -12.90 -24.48
C THR A 288 8.25 -14.35 -24.05
N THR A 289 9.35 -15.08 -23.82
CA THR A 289 9.32 -16.48 -23.37
C THR A 289 8.64 -16.60 -22.00
N LEU A 290 8.98 -15.71 -21.08
CA LEU A 290 8.37 -15.67 -19.75
C LEU A 290 6.86 -15.37 -19.83
N LEU A 291 6.46 -14.39 -20.65
CA LEU A 291 5.06 -14.02 -20.84
C LEU A 291 4.25 -15.15 -21.44
N ILE A 292 4.74 -15.86 -22.46
CA ILE A 292 4.04 -17.02 -23.04
C ILE A 292 3.76 -18.07 -21.97
N LYS A 293 4.76 -18.43 -21.17
CA LYS A 293 4.60 -19.40 -20.08
C LYS A 293 3.55 -18.94 -19.07
N LYS A 294 3.55 -17.65 -18.70
CA LYS A 294 2.62 -17.09 -17.72
C LYS A 294 1.20 -16.94 -18.26
N PHE A 295 1.04 -16.50 -19.50
CA PHE A 295 -0.27 -16.43 -20.15
C PHE A 295 -0.88 -17.82 -20.35
N GLY A 296 -0.07 -18.86 -20.62
CA GLY A 296 -0.57 -20.24 -20.63
C GLY A 296 -1.18 -20.67 -19.29
N GLN A 297 -0.50 -20.36 -18.17
CA GLN A 297 -1.00 -20.65 -16.81
C GLN A 297 -2.27 -19.89 -16.45
N ILE A 298 -2.36 -18.62 -16.88
CA ILE A 298 -3.54 -17.79 -16.64
C ILE A 298 -4.71 -18.29 -17.51
N GLY A 299 -4.47 -18.50 -18.80
CA GLY A 299 -5.47 -18.91 -19.77
C GLY A 299 -6.15 -20.23 -19.42
N SER A 300 -5.42 -21.19 -18.83
CA SER A 300 -6.01 -22.45 -18.38
C SER A 300 -6.98 -22.32 -17.21
N SER A 301 -7.01 -21.17 -16.54
CA SER A 301 -7.87 -20.91 -15.36
C SER A 301 -9.06 -20.00 -15.68
N ILE A 302 -9.15 -19.47 -16.89
CA ILE A 302 -10.20 -18.54 -17.31
C ILE A 302 -11.35 -19.31 -17.96
N ASP A 303 -12.59 -19.02 -17.54
CA ASP A 303 -13.79 -19.47 -18.27
C ASP A 303 -13.87 -18.76 -19.63
N PRO A 304 -13.77 -19.48 -20.76
CA PRO A 304 -13.81 -18.87 -22.10
C PRO A 304 -15.09 -18.09 -22.37
N ASN A 305 -16.25 -18.54 -21.85
CA ASN A 305 -17.52 -17.87 -22.09
C ASN A 305 -17.60 -16.55 -21.35
N LEU A 306 -17.15 -16.53 -20.09
CA LEU A 306 -17.09 -15.30 -19.31
C LEU A 306 -16.08 -14.32 -19.91
N LEU A 307 -14.94 -14.81 -20.40
CA LEU A 307 -13.95 -13.99 -21.09
C LEU A 307 -14.55 -13.29 -22.31
N TRP A 308 -15.28 -14.01 -23.16
CA TRP A 308 -15.89 -13.43 -24.36
C TRP A 308 -17.00 -12.44 -24.02
N LYS A 309 -17.89 -12.75 -23.07
CA LYS A 309 -18.92 -11.81 -22.61
C LYS A 309 -18.31 -10.53 -22.05
N THR A 310 -17.29 -10.67 -21.21
CA THR A 310 -16.57 -9.53 -20.62
C THR A 310 -15.88 -8.71 -21.71
N ARG A 311 -15.31 -9.37 -22.72
CA ARG A 311 -14.68 -8.69 -23.86
C ARG A 311 -15.70 -7.89 -24.67
N MET A 312 -16.91 -8.41 -24.89
CA MET A 312 -17.98 -7.68 -25.59
C MET A 312 -18.43 -6.44 -24.80
N ALA A 313 -18.66 -6.58 -23.49
CA ALA A 313 -18.95 -5.42 -22.64
C ALA A 313 -17.79 -4.40 -22.65
N PHE A 314 -16.54 -4.88 -22.65
CA PHE A 314 -15.37 -4.01 -22.73
C PHE A 314 -15.24 -3.34 -24.10
N THR A 315 -15.68 -3.95 -25.20
CA THR A 315 -15.66 -3.29 -26.51
C THR A 315 -16.58 -2.08 -26.55
N GLU A 316 -17.76 -2.15 -25.94
CA GLU A 316 -18.67 -1.00 -25.80
C GLU A 316 -18.01 0.13 -24.98
N LEU A 317 -17.33 -0.22 -23.88
CA LEU A 317 -16.55 0.76 -23.11
C LEU A 317 -15.38 1.35 -23.91
N MET A 318 -14.75 0.55 -24.78
CA MET A 318 -13.70 1.03 -25.67
C MET A 318 -14.22 2.00 -26.74
N GLU A 319 -15.48 1.89 -27.17
CA GLU A 319 -16.08 2.89 -28.06
C GLU A 319 -16.21 4.25 -27.37
N ALA A 320 -16.63 4.28 -26.10
CA ALA A 320 -16.63 5.51 -25.30
C ALA A 320 -15.22 6.10 -25.18
N ARG A 321 -14.21 5.26 -24.89
CA ARG A 321 -12.80 5.67 -24.85
C ARG A 321 -12.32 6.20 -26.21
N LEU A 322 -12.67 5.53 -27.31
CA LEU A 322 -12.26 5.93 -28.66
C LEU A 322 -12.89 7.28 -29.02
N THR A 323 -14.15 7.50 -28.65
CA THR A 323 -14.84 8.77 -28.84
C THR A 323 -14.14 9.90 -28.08
N ALA A 324 -13.86 9.70 -26.79
CA ALA A 324 -13.09 10.67 -25.99
C ALA A 324 -11.71 10.95 -26.59
N ARG A 325 -11.02 9.90 -27.08
CA ARG A 325 -9.72 10.04 -27.75
C ARG A 325 -9.82 10.79 -29.08
N ILE A 326 -10.88 10.57 -29.87
CA ILE A 326 -11.08 11.29 -31.13
C ILE A 326 -11.27 12.77 -30.85
N GLU A 327 -12.04 13.13 -29.81
CA GLU A 327 -12.22 14.52 -29.42
C GLU A 327 -10.90 15.15 -28.97
N LEU A 328 -10.12 14.45 -28.13
CA LEU A 328 -8.78 14.90 -27.75
C LEU A 328 -7.86 15.12 -28.97
N LEU A 329 -7.89 14.22 -29.95
CA LEU A 329 -7.07 14.35 -31.17
C LEU A 329 -7.56 15.47 -32.09
N ARG A 330 -8.85 15.80 -32.06
CA ARG A 330 -9.42 16.94 -32.77
C ARG A 330 -8.93 18.25 -32.17
N GLU A 331 -8.87 18.33 -30.83
CA GLU A 331 -8.33 19.48 -30.10
C GLU A 331 -6.79 19.59 -30.20
N ASN A 332 -6.09 18.49 -30.48
CA ASN A 332 -4.62 18.43 -30.54
C ASN A 332 -4.12 17.87 -31.90
N PRO A 333 -4.14 18.67 -32.98
CA PRO A 333 -3.76 18.23 -34.33
C PRO A 333 -2.34 17.67 -34.44
N GLU A 334 -1.41 18.15 -33.61
CA GLU A 334 -0.03 17.65 -33.57
C GLU A 334 0.02 16.17 -33.17
N LEU A 335 -0.71 15.77 -32.12
CA LEU A 335 -0.81 14.38 -31.69
C LEU A 335 -1.42 13.50 -32.78
N PHE A 336 -2.42 14.02 -33.51
CA PHE A 336 -2.98 13.32 -34.67
C PHE A 336 -1.95 13.13 -35.77
N SER A 337 -1.16 14.16 -36.09
CA SER A 337 -0.12 14.10 -37.10
C SER A 337 1.01 13.12 -36.74
N GLN A 338 1.48 13.14 -35.49
CA GLN A 338 2.49 12.21 -34.99
C GLN A 338 1.96 10.78 -35.05
N ARG A 339 0.70 10.58 -34.64
CA ARG A 339 0.04 9.28 -34.77
C ARG A 339 0.01 8.80 -36.21
N LEU A 340 -0.32 9.64 -37.19
CA LEU A 340 -0.31 9.24 -38.60
C LEU A 340 1.08 8.83 -39.09
N ARG A 341 2.14 9.49 -38.62
CA ARG A 341 3.54 9.15 -38.95
C ARG A 341 3.98 7.82 -38.35
N GLU A 342 3.60 7.56 -37.10
CA GLU A 342 4.02 6.36 -36.37
C GLU A 342 3.09 5.15 -36.62
N LYS A 343 1.83 5.37 -37.05
CA LYS A 343 0.86 4.29 -37.24
C LYS A 343 1.33 3.18 -38.19
N PRO A 344 2.06 3.44 -39.30
CA PRO A 344 2.58 2.37 -40.15
C PRO A 344 3.54 1.42 -39.44
N SER A 345 4.41 1.91 -38.54
CA SER A 345 5.35 1.06 -37.81
C SER A 345 4.61 0.10 -36.86
N LEU A 346 3.57 0.60 -36.19
CA LEU A 346 2.64 -0.19 -35.39
C LEU A 346 1.82 -1.16 -36.26
N GLY A 347 1.37 -0.70 -37.43
CA GLY A 347 0.65 -1.50 -38.41
C GLY A 347 1.44 -2.71 -38.87
N ASN A 348 2.75 -2.55 -39.13
CA ASN A 348 3.62 -3.66 -39.51
C ASN A 348 3.74 -4.70 -38.39
N ALA A 349 3.81 -4.27 -37.13
CA ALA A 349 3.78 -5.22 -36.00
C ALA A 349 2.45 -5.96 -35.93
N HIS A 350 1.33 -5.27 -36.14
CA HIS A 350 0.00 -5.86 -36.16
C HIS A 350 -0.17 -6.85 -37.32
N ILE A 351 0.27 -6.51 -38.53
CA ILE A 351 0.26 -7.41 -39.70
C ILE A 351 1.05 -8.68 -39.41
N ARG A 352 2.23 -8.58 -38.77
CA ARG A 352 3.00 -9.77 -38.38
C ARG A 352 2.24 -10.64 -37.38
N THR A 353 1.52 -10.05 -36.43
CA THR A 353 0.70 -10.81 -35.47
C THR A 353 -0.54 -11.41 -36.12
N MET A 354 -1.21 -10.69 -37.02
CA MET A 354 -2.34 -11.20 -37.81
C MET A 354 -1.90 -12.38 -38.67
N ARG A 355 -0.74 -12.28 -39.33
CA ARG A 355 -0.16 -13.40 -40.07
C ARG A 355 0.03 -14.63 -39.20
N LYS A 356 0.64 -14.49 -38.02
CA LYS A 356 0.80 -15.61 -37.07
C LYS A 356 -0.54 -16.20 -36.61
N SER A 357 -1.57 -15.37 -36.49
CA SER A 357 -2.91 -15.81 -36.11
C SER A 357 -3.60 -16.54 -37.26
N ALA A 358 -3.35 -16.12 -38.51
CA ALA A 358 -3.81 -16.82 -39.70
C ALA A 358 -3.08 -18.17 -39.88
N GLU A 359 -1.77 -18.21 -39.65
CA GLU A 359 -0.98 -19.45 -39.62
C GLU A 359 -1.51 -20.43 -38.56
N LEU A 360 -1.95 -19.93 -37.40
CA LEU A 360 -2.63 -20.74 -36.38
C LEU A 360 -4.01 -21.21 -36.85
N ALA A 361 -4.74 -20.39 -37.61
CA ALA A 361 -6.04 -20.80 -38.17
C ALA A 361 -5.87 -22.00 -39.10
N ASP A 362 -4.79 -22.04 -39.91
CA ASP A 362 -4.46 -23.16 -40.79
C ASP A 362 -4.20 -24.48 -40.04
N GLU A 363 -4.02 -24.46 -38.70
CA GLU A 363 -3.87 -25.67 -37.87
C GLU A 363 -5.21 -26.33 -37.52
N PHE A 364 -6.35 -25.65 -37.72
CA PHE A 364 -7.69 -26.18 -37.46
C PHE A 364 -8.32 -26.78 -38.73
N ASP A 365 -9.29 -27.67 -38.56
CA ASP A 365 -10.01 -28.26 -39.68
C ASP A 365 -11.00 -27.28 -40.34
N ASP A 366 -11.25 -27.50 -41.64
CA ASP A 366 -12.10 -26.64 -42.46
C ASP A 366 -13.54 -26.53 -41.94
N GLU A 367 -14.07 -27.60 -41.31
CA GLU A 367 -15.43 -27.62 -40.77
C GLU A 367 -15.53 -26.68 -39.56
N PHE A 368 -14.58 -26.76 -38.63
CA PHE A 368 -14.50 -25.85 -37.50
C PHE A 368 -14.33 -24.39 -37.95
N LEU A 369 -13.39 -24.12 -38.87
CA LEU A 369 -13.14 -22.77 -39.35
C LEU A 369 -14.34 -22.19 -40.08
N SER A 370 -14.98 -22.94 -40.97
CA SER A 370 -16.14 -22.45 -41.73
C SER A 370 -17.30 -22.08 -40.80
N GLY A 371 -17.60 -22.91 -39.80
CA GLY A 371 -18.63 -22.61 -38.80
C GLY A 371 -18.30 -21.37 -37.96
N ALA A 372 -17.06 -21.24 -37.48
CA ALA A 372 -16.64 -20.09 -36.68
C ALA A 372 -16.63 -18.78 -37.49
N VAL A 373 -16.21 -18.84 -38.75
CA VAL A 373 -16.17 -17.71 -39.68
C VAL A 373 -17.58 -17.26 -40.06
N GLU A 374 -18.47 -18.19 -40.38
CA GLU A 374 -19.87 -17.87 -40.71
C GLU A 374 -20.56 -17.15 -39.55
N GLU A 375 -20.40 -17.65 -38.32
CA GLU A 375 -20.96 -17.02 -37.12
C GLU A 375 -20.34 -15.63 -36.87
N GLY A 376 -19.03 -15.50 -37.05
CA GLY A 376 -18.35 -14.22 -36.94
C GLY A 376 -18.85 -13.18 -37.95
N PHE A 377 -19.03 -13.57 -39.22
CA PHE A 377 -19.50 -12.66 -40.28
C PHE A 377 -20.94 -12.19 -40.07
N ARG A 378 -21.82 -13.01 -39.49
CA ARG A 378 -23.21 -12.63 -39.19
C ARG A 378 -23.30 -11.46 -38.19
N GLN A 379 -22.29 -11.29 -37.35
CA GLN A 379 -22.24 -10.25 -36.32
C GLN A 379 -21.59 -8.94 -36.81
N ILE A 380 -20.98 -8.93 -38.01
CA ILE A 380 -20.35 -7.73 -38.56
C ILE A 380 -21.41 -6.80 -39.13
N ASP A 381 -21.43 -5.55 -38.67
CA ASP A 381 -22.20 -4.48 -39.32
C ASP A 381 -21.54 -4.10 -40.65
N ALA A 382 -21.97 -4.79 -41.71
CA ALA A 382 -21.49 -4.59 -43.07
C ALA A 382 -21.67 -3.13 -43.56
N LYS A 383 -22.69 -2.42 -43.06
CA LYS A 383 -22.93 -1.03 -43.42
C LYS A 383 -21.87 -0.12 -42.81
N SER A 384 -21.62 -0.23 -41.50
CA SER A 384 -20.57 0.54 -40.82
C SER A 384 -19.18 0.27 -41.41
N LEU A 385 -18.90 -0.97 -41.80
CA LEU A 385 -17.66 -1.33 -42.50
C LEU A 385 -17.55 -0.63 -43.86
N ALA A 386 -18.61 -0.66 -44.68
CA ALA A 386 -18.64 0.00 -45.98
C ALA A 386 -18.45 1.52 -45.85
N ASP A 387 -19.12 2.15 -44.88
CA ASP A 387 -18.96 3.58 -44.59
C ASP A 387 -17.53 3.93 -44.19
N THR A 388 -16.90 3.07 -43.37
CA THR A 388 -15.49 3.22 -42.96
C THR A 388 -14.55 3.14 -44.17
N ILE A 389 -14.74 2.15 -45.06
CA ILE A 389 -13.95 2.01 -46.30
C ILE A 389 -14.11 3.26 -47.17
N ASN A 390 -15.34 3.76 -47.34
CA ASN A 390 -15.62 4.96 -48.11
C ASN A 390 -14.91 6.21 -47.52
N VAL A 391 -14.83 6.34 -46.19
CA VAL A 391 -14.04 7.39 -45.53
C VAL A 391 -12.56 7.28 -45.90
N TYR A 392 -11.98 6.08 -45.84
CA TYR A 392 -10.58 5.88 -46.21
C TYR A 392 -10.30 6.18 -47.69
N CYS A 393 -11.17 5.74 -48.61
CA CYS A 393 -11.06 6.07 -50.03
C CYS A 393 -11.11 7.58 -50.28
N ARG A 394 -12.01 8.31 -49.60
CA ARG A 394 -12.06 9.78 -49.68
C ARG A 394 -10.78 10.44 -49.18
N ILE A 395 -10.21 9.96 -48.07
CA ILE A 395 -8.94 10.47 -47.55
C ILE A 395 -7.81 10.21 -48.57
N ALA A 396 -7.72 9.00 -49.12
CA ALA A 396 -6.72 8.63 -50.11
C ALA A 396 -6.82 9.50 -51.38
N ASN A 397 -8.04 9.74 -51.87
CA ASN A 397 -8.28 10.62 -53.02
C ASN A 397 -7.82 12.06 -52.74
N ARG A 398 -8.16 12.62 -51.56
CA ARG A 398 -7.68 13.97 -51.17
C ARG A 398 -6.16 14.05 -51.10
N VAL A 399 -5.50 13.01 -50.59
CA VAL A 399 -4.02 12.94 -50.56
C VAL A 399 -3.46 12.87 -51.98
N ARG A 400 -4.04 12.04 -52.86
CA ARG A 400 -3.63 11.93 -54.26
C ARG A 400 -3.83 13.24 -55.03
N GLU A 401 -4.93 13.94 -54.84
CA GLU A 401 -5.17 15.27 -55.43
C GLU A 401 -4.08 16.26 -55.00
N THR A 402 -3.64 16.20 -53.75
CA THR A 402 -2.57 17.07 -53.23
C THR A 402 -1.17 16.59 -53.64
N ARG A 403 -0.96 15.29 -53.81
CA ARG A 403 0.32 14.64 -54.17
C ARG A 403 0.10 13.46 -55.14
N PRO A 404 -0.01 13.73 -56.45
CA PRO A 404 -0.42 12.71 -57.43
C PRO A 404 0.49 11.49 -57.54
N LYS A 405 1.78 11.62 -57.21
CA LYS A 405 2.78 10.55 -57.29
C LYS A 405 2.92 9.70 -56.01
N PHE A 406 2.23 10.05 -54.92
CA PHE A 406 2.44 9.43 -53.61
C PHE A 406 2.28 7.90 -53.61
N LEU A 407 1.31 7.36 -54.37
CA LEU A 407 1.06 5.92 -54.44
C LEU A 407 1.94 5.18 -55.46
N THR A 408 2.49 5.89 -56.44
CA THR A 408 3.41 5.29 -57.43
C THR A 408 4.85 5.21 -56.92
N ASP A 409 5.14 5.92 -55.83
CA ASP A 409 6.47 6.02 -55.22
C ASP A 409 6.62 5.12 -53.97
N LEU A 410 5.54 4.45 -53.52
CA LEU A 410 5.51 3.44 -52.45
C LEU A 410 5.76 2.04 -53.01
#